data_AF-A0A7S4UBT6-F1
#
_entry.id   AF-A0A7S4UBT6-F1
#
_cell.length_a   1.000
_cell.length_b   1.000
_cell.length_c   1.000
_cell.angle_alpha   90.00
_cell.angle_beta   90.00
_cell.angle_gamma   90.00
#
_symmetry.space_group_name_H-M   'P 1'
#
loop_
_entity.id
_entity.type
_entity.pdbx_description
1 polymer ?
#
loop_
_entity_poly.entity_id
_entity_poly.type
_entity_poly.pdbx_seq_one_letter_code
_entity_poly.pdbx_strand_id
1 'polypeptide(L)'
;HNPDSFGFLQFAGCSAEELCGNLQWPARYLLAQVYQAQVAFVQQRGVYAGDLRKLLGPAYCAVDNGCNRTDLAAALTKFSGVFNMKVAVENGATRCVKYGRASNYTGGPCFTASVRMRLPGTSILVLGSIRENRFLRVDTSPSSSECLPLREAAIHQLF
;
A
#
# COMPACT_ATOMS: atom_id res chain seq x y z
N HIS A 1 -6.47 -10.31 20.45
CA HIS A 1 -6.63 -10.80 19.06
C HIS A 1 -6.98 -9.59 18.20
N ASN A 2 -6.08 -9.15 17.33
CA ASN A 2 -6.36 -8.06 16.42
C ASN A 2 -6.67 -8.69 15.05
N PRO A 3 -7.93 -8.72 14.57
CA PRO A 3 -8.31 -9.32 13.28
C PRO A 3 -7.80 -8.51 12.06
N ASP A 4 -6.79 -7.65 12.27
CA ASP A 4 -6.28 -6.66 11.33
C ASP A 4 -4.98 -7.10 10.62
N SER A 5 -4.49 -8.31 10.87
CA SER A 5 -3.49 -8.91 10.00
C SER A 5 -4.16 -9.19 8.67
N PHE A 6 -3.83 -8.40 7.65
CA PHE A 6 -4.02 -8.79 6.25
C PHE A 6 -3.53 -10.23 6.17
N GLY A 7 -4.45 -11.18 6.01
CA GLY A 7 -4.08 -12.56 5.75
C GLY A 7 -3.12 -12.49 4.59
N PHE A 8 -1.85 -12.84 4.83
CA PHE A 8 -0.83 -12.90 3.80
C PHE A 8 -1.48 -13.67 2.66
N LEU A 9 -1.79 -12.97 1.56
CA LEU A 9 -2.30 -13.58 0.33
C LEU A 9 -1.26 -14.63 -0.03
N GLN A 10 -1.58 -15.88 0.29
CA GLN A 10 -0.71 -17.03 0.14
C GLN A 10 -0.49 -17.19 -1.37
N PHE A 11 0.68 -16.78 -1.84
CA PHE A 11 1.19 -17.19 -3.15
C PHE A 11 2.16 -18.34 -2.91
N ALA A 12 1.62 -19.53 -2.72
CA ALA A 12 2.36 -20.77 -2.81
C ALA A 12 1.54 -21.73 -3.68
N GLY A 13 1.65 -21.58 -4.99
CA GLY A 13 1.32 -22.66 -5.90
C GLY A 13 2.36 -23.76 -5.71
N CYS A 14 1.93 -24.96 -5.32
CA CYS A 14 2.81 -26.12 -5.32
C CYS A 14 3.22 -26.41 -6.78
N SER A 15 4.54 -26.40 -7.03
CA SER A 15 5.21 -26.69 -8.31
C SER A 15 5.09 -25.61 -9.40
N ALA A 16 6.24 -25.05 -9.78
CA ALA A 16 6.65 -24.50 -11.09
C ALA A 16 5.61 -23.83 -12.03
N GLU A 17 4.53 -23.26 -11.53
CA GLU A 17 3.67 -22.38 -12.33
C GLU A 17 4.40 -21.05 -12.57
N GLU A 18 4.38 -20.55 -13.82
CA GLU A 18 4.72 -19.16 -14.10
C GLU A 18 3.91 -18.28 -13.15
N LEU A 19 4.56 -17.32 -12.46
CA LEU A 19 3.96 -16.39 -11.48
C LEU A 19 3.02 -15.38 -12.17
N CYS A 20 2.12 -15.85 -13.03
CA CYS A 20 1.09 -15.08 -13.69
C CYS A 20 0.11 -14.62 -12.59
N GLY A 21 0.00 -13.30 -12.40
CA GLY A 21 -0.84 -12.69 -11.37
C GLY A 21 -0.13 -11.91 -10.27
N ASN A 22 1.21 -11.98 -10.17
CA ASN A 22 1.99 -11.25 -9.15
C ASN A 22 2.53 -9.89 -9.58
N LEU A 23 2.27 -9.45 -10.82
CA LEU A 23 2.63 -8.10 -11.27
C LEU A 23 2.04 -6.98 -10.40
N GLN A 24 0.88 -7.25 -9.81
CA GLN A 24 0.20 -6.30 -8.95
C GLN A 24 0.72 -6.35 -7.50
N TRP A 25 1.48 -7.37 -7.13
CA TRP A 25 1.89 -7.61 -5.75
C TRP A 25 2.67 -6.44 -5.14
N PRO A 26 3.69 -5.85 -5.80
CA PRO A 26 4.43 -4.74 -5.20
C PRO A 26 3.54 -3.52 -4.93
N ALA A 27 2.58 -3.25 -5.82
CA ALA A 27 1.61 -2.17 -5.63
C ALA A 27 0.67 -2.46 -4.44
N ARG A 28 0.15 -3.68 -4.33
CA ARG A 28 -0.68 -4.11 -3.18
C ARG A 28 0.09 -4.03 -1.87
N TYR A 29 1.33 -4.51 -1.87
CA TYR A 29 2.23 -4.48 -0.72
C TYR A 29 2.43 -3.05 -0.22
N LEU A 30 2.88 -2.14 -1.09
CA LEU A 30 3.12 -0.74 -0.71
C LEU A 30 1.86 -0.02 -0.25
N LEU A 31 0.71 -0.28 -0.87
CA LEU A 31 -0.57 0.28 -0.41
C LEU A 31 -0.96 -0.23 0.97
N ALA A 32 -0.72 -1.51 1.28
CA ALA A 32 -0.92 -2.06 2.61
C ALA A 32 0.01 -1.39 3.64
N GLN A 33 1.29 -1.16 3.31
CA GLN A 33 2.22 -0.42 4.17
C GLN A 33 1.69 0.98 4.49
N VAL A 34 1.25 1.73 3.48
CA VAL A 34 0.69 3.08 3.66
C VAL A 34 -0.58 3.04 4.51
N TYR A 35 -1.48 2.09 4.25
CA TYR A 35 -2.71 1.95 5.02
C TYR A 35 -2.41 1.72 6.50
N GLN A 36 -1.53 0.77 6.83
CA GLN A 36 -1.17 0.49 8.23
C GLN A 36 -0.56 1.71 8.92
N ALA A 37 0.36 2.40 8.24
CA ALA A 37 0.96 3.60 8.78
C ALA A 37 -0.05 4.76 8.97
N GLN A 38 -1.01 4.91 8.05
CA GLN A 38 -2.10 5.90 8.19
C GLN A 38 -3.01 5.58 9.37
N VAL A 39 -3.36 4.30 9.57
CA VAL A 39 -4.17 3.86 10.71
C VAL A 39 -3.44 4.17 12.03
N ALA A 40 -2.16 3.82 12.13
CA ALA A 40 -1.37 4.14 13.31
C ALA A 40 -1.26 5.66 13.54
N PHE A 41 -1.09 6.44 12.47
CA PHE A 41 -1.01 7.89 12.54
C PHE A 41 -2.33 8.53 13.02
N VAL A 42 -3.48 8.14 12.46
CA VAL A 42 -4.79 8.68 12.86
C VAL A 42 -5.19 8.26 14.27
N GLN A 43 -4.83 7.04 14.71
CA GLN A 43 -5.09 6.60 16.08
C GLN A 43 -4.37 7.47 17.12
N GLN A 44 -3.18 7.98 16.79
CA GLN A 44 -2.39 8.83 17.68
C GLN A 44 -2.69 10.32 17.55
N ARG A 45 -3.00 10.80 16.33
CA ARG A 45 -3.13 12.23 16.03
C ARG A 45 -4.56 12.70 15.80
N GLY A 46 -5.51 11.77 15.60
CA GLY A 46 -6.90 12.08 15.27
C GLY A 46 -7.13 12.54 13.82
N VAL A 47 -6.07 12.64 13.00
CA VAL A 47 -6.12 13.06 11.59
C VAL A 47 -5.19 12.19 10.75
N TYR A 48 -5.46 12.05 9.45
CA TYR A 48 -4.57 11.37 8.51
C TYR A 48 -3.43 12.28 8.05
N ALA A 49 -2.29 11.67 7.69
CA ALA A 49 -1.14 12.40 7.16
C ALA A 49 -1.31 12.70 5.67
N GLY A 50 -1.23 13.98 5.29
CA GLY A 50 -1.22 14.39 3.87
C GLY A 50 0.13 14.20 3.16
N ASP A 51 1.16 13.71 3.87
CA ASP A 51 2.49 13.46 3.34
C ASP A 51 2.98 12.08 3.80
N LEU A 52 3.33 11.22 2.84
CA LEU A 52 3.80 9.86 3.09
C LEU A 52 5.13 9.84 3.87
N ARG A 53 5.96 10.89 3.81
CA ARG A 53 7.20 10.97 4.60
C ARG A 53 6.93 11.08 6.10
N LYS A 54 5.81 11.69 6.50
CA LYS A 54 5.39 11.76 7.91
C LYS A 54 5.05 10.39 8.50
N LEU A 55 4.69 9.43 7.63
CA LEU A 55 4.38 8.06 8.02
C LEU A 55 5.63 7.21 8.32
N LEU A 56 6.83 7.65 7.91
CA LEU A 56 8.08 6.92 8.16
C LEU A 56 8.58 7.05 9.61
N GLY A 57 7.86 7.75 10.48
CA GLY A 57 8.18 7.79 11.90
C GLY A 57 8.09 6.39 12.53
N PRO A 58 9.00 6.02 13.46
CA PRO A 58 9.01 4.69 14.07
C PRO A 58 7.74 4.37 14.87
N ALA A 59 6.99 5.39 15.30
CA ALA A 59 5.71 5.23 15.98
C ALA A 59 4.53 4.92 15.03
N TYR A 60 4.71 5.11 13.72
CA TYR A 60 3.63 5.01 12.72
C TYR A 60 3.86 3.83 11.78
N CYS A 61 5.07 3.68 11.24
CA CYS A 61 5.44 2.55 10.40
C CYS A 61 6.46 1.67 11.12
N ALA A 62 5.97 0.61 11.75
CA ALA A 62 6.77 -0.42 12.41
C ALA A 62 6.23 -1.82 12.08
N VAL A 63 7.11 -2.82 12.12
CA VAL A 63 6.78 -4.21 11.78
C VAL A 63 5.65 -4.74 12.65
N ASP A 64 5.63 -4.35 13.94
CA ASP A 64 4.58 -4.72 14.89
C ASP A 64 3.17 -4.25 14.47
N ASN A 65 3.10 -3.17 13.67
CA ASN A 65 1.86 -2.64 13.10
C ASN A 65 1.65 -3.11 11.64
N GLY A 66 2.42 -4.08 11.16
CA GLY A 66 2.36 -4.57 9.78
C GLY A 66 2.93 -3.59 8.75
N CYS A 67 3.82 -2.67 9.16
CA CYS A 67 4.46 -1.70 8.28
C CYS A 67 6.00 -1.83 8.28
N ASN A 68 6.61 -2.15 7.14
CA ASN A 68 8.04 -2.12 6.92
C ASN A 68 8.50 -0.73 6.46
N ARG A 69 9.08 0.02 7.40
CA ARG A 69 9.60 1.38 7.15
C ARG A 69 10.69 1.41 6.08
N THR A 70 11.56 0.41 6.04
CA THR A 70 12.69 0.37 5.10
C THR A 70 12.16 0.31 3.67
N ASP A 71 11.20 -0.57 3.41
CA ASP A 71 10.64 -0.77 2.08
C ASP A 71 9.82 0.43 1.62
N LEU A 72 8.99 1.00 2.51
CA LEU A 72 8.23 2.20 2.20
C LEU A 72 9.16 3.39 1.93
N ALA A 73 10.23 3.54 2.72
CA ALA A 73 11.22 4.58 2.48
C ALA A 73 11.96 4.37 1.14
N ALA A 74 12.33 3.14 0.81
CA ALA A 74 12.98 2.81 -0.45
C ALA A 74 12.07 3.10 -1.65
N ALA A 75 10.78 2.75 -1.58
CA ALA A 75 9.80 3.06 -2.61
C ALA A 75 9.66 4.57 -2.84
N LEU A 76 9.64 5.36 -1.77
CA LEU A 76 9.52 6.83 -1.83
C LEU A 76 10.79 7.56 -2.29
N THR A 77 11.96 6.89 -2.23
CA THR A 77 13.26 7.51 -2.50
C THR A 77 13.99 6.80 -3.64
N LYS A 78 14.66 5.67 -3.33
CA LYS A 78 15.48 4.89 -4.23
C LYS A 78 14.72 4.42 -5.47
N PHE A 79 13.46 4.03 -5.32
CA PHE A 79 12.63 3.51 -6.40
C PHE A 79 11.52 4.48 -6.84
N SER A 80 11.67 5.78 -6.59
CA SER A 80 10.69 6.80 -6.97
C SER A 80 10.44 6.89 -8.49
N GLY A 81 11.39 6.45 -9.32
CA GLY A 81 11.20 6.31 -10.77
C GLY A 81 10.33 5.11 -11.18
N VAL A 82 10.22 4.11 -10.31
CA VAL A 82 9.38 2.91 -10.49
C VAL A 82 8.02 3.12 -9.83
N PHE A 83 8.00 3.62 -8.60
CA PHE A 83 6.80 3.83 -7.78
C PHE A 83 6.51 5.32 -7.61
N ASN A 84 5.40 5.77 -8.19
CA ASN A 84 4.84 7.09 -7.94
C ASN A 84 3.67 6.95 -6.96
N MET A 85 3.92 7.22 -5.69
CA MET A 85 2.93 7.11 -4.61
C MET A 85 2.38 8.47 -4.20
N LYS A 86 1.08 8.52 -3.94
CA LYS A 86 0.37 9.74 -3.48
C LYS A 86 -0.64 9.39 -2.41
N VAL A 87 -0.99 10.38 -1.60
CA VAL A 87 -2.09 10.31 -0.65
C VAL A 87 -2.95 11.57 -0.76
N ALA A 88 -4.26 11.39 -0.75
CA ALA A 88 -5.25 12.44 -0.60
C ALA A 88 -5.95 12.24 0.74
N VAL A 89 -6.13 13.31 1.51
CA VAL A 89 -6.76 13.27 2.84
C VAL A 89 -7.87 14.30 2.93
N GLU A 90 -8.94 13.95 3.63
CA GLU A 90 -10.05 14.85 3.95
C GLU A 90 -10.29 14.80 5.46
N ASN A 91 -9.45 15.53 6.20
CA ASN A 91 -9.44 15.47 7.67
C ASN A 91 -10.66 16.13 8.33
N GLY A 92 -11.42 16.95 7.60
CA GLY A 92 -12.70 17.51 8.04
C GLY A 92 -13.90 16.61 7.78
N ALA A 93 -13.73 15.48 7.09
CA ALA A 93 -14.82 14.55 6.84
C ALA A 93 -15.28 13.87 8.14
N THR A 94 -16.59 13.61 8.23
CA THR A 94 -17.23 12.90 9.36
C THR A 94 -17.96 11.64 8.91
N ARG A 95 -17.72 11.20 7.67
CA ARG A 95 -18.47 10.12 6.99
C ARG A 95 -17.69 8.81 6.83
N CYS A 96 -16.40 8.82 7.13
CA CYS A 96 -15.51 7.69 6.89
C CYS A 96 -15.26 6.84 8.14
N VAL A 97 -14.39 5.84 8.06
CA VAL A 97 -14.11 4.94 9.19
C VAL A 97 -13.50 5.71 10.36
N LYS A 98 -14.03 5.47 11.55
CA LYS A 98 -13.59 6.11 12.79
C LYS A 98 -12.54 5.26 13.48
N TYR A 99 -11.30 5.77 13.52
CA TYR A 99 -10.20 5.20 14.29
C TYR A 99 -9.92 6.09 15.51
N GLY A 100 -10.53 5.76 16.65
CA GLY A 100 -10.32 6.47 17.93
C GLY A 100 -11.55 7.18 18.50
N ARG A 101 -11.37 7.83 19.66
CA ARG A 101 -12.43 8.42 20.51
C ARG A 101 -12.81 9.87 20.13
N ALA A 102 -12.80 10.24 18.84
CA ALA A 102 -13.27 11.58 18.46
C ALA A 102 -14.78 11.75 18.76
N SER A 103 -15.21 12.95 19.16
CA SER A 103 -16.55 13.30 19.66
C SER A 103 -17.71 12.99 18.69
N ASN A 104 -18.93 12.88 19.24
CA ASN A 104 -20.34 12.90 18.74
C ASN A 104 -20.73 12.56 17.28
N TYR A 105 -19.78 12.24 16.41
CA TYR A 105 -20.01 11.85 15.02
C TYR A 105 -19.87 10.34 14.87
N THR A 106 -20.71 9.77 14.03
CA THR A 106 -20.74 8.34 13.68
C THR A 106 -19.63 7.93 12.72
N GLY A 107 -18.89 8.88 12.13
CA GLY A 107 -17.75 8.63 11.26
C GLY A 107 -16.53 9.51 11.58
N GLY A 108 -15.47 9.29 10.80
CA GLY A 108 -14.16 9.94 10.93
C GLY A 108 -13.67 10.56 9.61
N PRO A 109 -12.41 11.03 9.61
CA PRO A 109 -11.77 11.60 8.42
C PRO A 109 -11.61 10.54 7.32
N CYS A 110 -11.36 10.97 6.09
CA CYS A 110 -11.14 10.07 4.95
C CYS A 110 -9.70 10.14 4.44
N PHE A 111 -9.21 9.06 3.85
CA PHE A 111 -8.01 9.11 3.00
C PHE A 111 -8.10 8.16 1.82
N THR A 112 -7.36 8.47 0.77
CA THR A 112 -7.09 7.56 -0.34
C THR A 112 -5.61 7.61 -0.66
N ALA A 113 -4.94 6.47 -0.60
CA ALA A 113 -3.58 6.33 -1.10
C ALA A 113 -3.61 5.67 -2.48
N SER A 114 -2.71 6.09 -3.34
CA SER A 114 -2.58 5.56 -4.70
C SER A 114 -1.12 5.31 -5.04
N VAL A 115 -0.87 4.27 -5.82
CA VAL A 115 0.44 3.97 -6.40
C VAL A 115 0.30 3.80 -7.89
N ARG A 116 1.20 4.44 -8.64
CA ARG A 116 1.40 4.21 -10.06
C ARG A 116 2.79 3.59 -10.21
N MET A 117 2.83 2.30 -10.55
CA MET A 117 4.06 1.54 -10.73
C MET A 117 4.31 1.29 -12.22
N ARG A 118 5.51 1.62 -12.70
CA ARG A 118 5.95 1.27 -14.06
C ARG A 118 6.96 0.13 -13.98
N LEU A 119 6.66 -0.99 -14.62
CA LEU A 119 7.60 -2.11 -14.65
C LEU A 119 8.80 -1.74 -15.55
N PRO A 120 10.05 -1.85 -15.04
CA PRO A 120 11.24 -1.57 -15.83
C PRO A 120 11.28 -2.39 -17.12
N GLY A 121 11.71 -1.79 -18.23
CA GLY A 121 11.83 -2.49 -19.52
C GLY A 121 10.51 -2.78 -20.24
N THR A 122 9.35 -2.44 -19.67
CA THR A 122 8.04 -2.72 -20.28
C THR A 122 7.18 -1.46 -20.44
N SER A 123 6.11 -1.57 -21.24
CA SER A 123 5.04 -0.56 -21.32
C SER A 123 3.96 -0.75 -20.24
N ILE A 124 4.06 -1.79 -19.42
CA ILE A 124 3.04 -2.16 -18.44
C ILE A 124 3.06 -1.16 -17.28
N LEU A 125 1.87 -0.65 -17.00
CA LEU A 125 1.59 0.22 -15.87
C LEU A 125 0.66 -0.47 -14.89
N VAL A 126 1.02 -0.48 -13.62
CA VAL A 126 0.16 -0.96 -12.53
C VAL A 126 -0.37 0.25 -11.77
N LEU A 127 -1.69 0.34 -11.67
CA LEU A 127 -2.39 1.40 -10.95
C LEU A 127 -3.07 0.79 -9.74
N GLY A 128 -2.70 1.23 -8.54
CA GLY A 128 -3.30 0.78 -7.30
C GLY A 128 -3.89 1.93 -6.50
N SER A 129 -4.95 1.66 -5.74
CA SER A 129 -5.49 2.57 -4.73
C SER A 129 -6.04 1.81 -3.53
N ILE A 130 -5.90 2.39 -2.34
CA ILE A 130 -6.53 1.91 -1.11
C ILE A 130 -7.19 3.09 -0.39
N ARG A 131 -8.40 2.83 0.14
CA ARG A 131 -9.19 3.80 0.91
C ARG A 131 -9.18 3.47 2.39
N GLU A 132 -9.67 4.38 3.21
CA GLU A 132 -9.76 4.19 4.66
C GLU A 132 -10.67 3.02 5.07
N ASN A 133 -11.66 2.67 4.24
CA ASN A 133 -12.52 1.52 4.44
C ASN A 133 -11.89 0.18 3.98
N ARG A 134 -10.56 0.14 3.78
CA ARG A 134 -9.79 -1.04 3.33
C ARG A 134 -10.12 -1.51 1.91
N PHE A 135 -10.89 -0.75 1.14
CA PHE A 135 -11.13 -1.10 -0.25
C PHE A 135 -9.86 -0.88 -1.07
N LEU A 136 -9.23 -1.99 -1.46
CA LEU A 136 -8.02 -2.05 -2.29
C LEU A 136 -8.41 -2.41 -3.73
N ARG A 137 -7.99 -1.57 -4.68
CA ARG A 137 -8.16 -1.81 -6.11
C ARG A 137 -6.81 -1.73 -6.80
N VAL A 138 -6.48 -2.72 -7.62
CA VAL A 138 -5.27 -2.70 -8.44
C VAL A 138 -5.58 -3.17 -9.86
N ASP A 139 -5.19 -2.38 -10.84
CA ASP A 139 -5.42 -2.59 -12.26
C ASP A 139 -4.08 -2.55 -13.03
N THR A 140 -4.05 -3.14 -14.22
CA THR A 140 -2.91 -3.09 -15.15
C THR A 140 -3.31 -2.44 -16.48
N SER A 141 -2.36 -1.76 -17.13
CA SER A 141 -2.55 -1.13 -18.44
C SER A 141 -1.30 -1.32 -19.32
N PRO A 142 -1.42 -1.93 -20.53
CA PRO A 142 -2.63 -2.57 -21.06
C PRO A 142 -3.11 -3.71 -20.14
N SER A 143 -4.38 -4.08 -20.25
CA SER A 143 -4.92 -5.23 -19.53
C SER A 143 -4.22 -6.48 -20.06
N SER A 144 -3.16 -6.90 -19.39
CA SER A 144 -2.39 -8.07 -19.77
C SER A 144 -2.54 -9.17 -18.72
N SER A 145 -2.66 -10.40 -19.19
CA SER A 145 -2.43 -11.61 -18.40
C SER A 145 -0.94 -11.99 -18.39
N GLU A 146 -0.06 -11.08 -18.84
CA GLU A 146 1.36 -11.35 -19.04
C GLU A 146 2.06 -11.60 -17.71
N CYS A 147 3.00 -12.54 -17.73
CA CYS A 147 3.75 -13.00 -16.58
C CYS A 147 5.10 -12.24 -16.53
N LEU A 148 5.68 -12.03 -15.34
CA LEU A 148 7.08 -11.59 -15.29
C LEU A 148 7.91 -12.69 -15.96
N PRO A 149 8.70 -12.39 -17.00
CA PRO A 149 9.64 -13.39 -17.50
C PRO A 149 10.59 -13.75 -16.36
N LEU A 150 10.74 -15.04 -16.06
CA LEU A 150 11.59 -15.56 -14.97
C LEU A 150 13.04 -15.05 -15.04
N ARG A 151 13.51 -14.59 -16.20
CA ARG A 151 14.83 -13.97 -16.38
C ARG A 151 14.96 -12.54 -15.81
N GLU A 152 13.85 -11.85 -15.54
CA GLU A 152 13.81 -10.54 -14.86
C GLU A 152 13.37 -10.64 -13.38
N ALA A 153 13.12 -11.87 -12.88
CA ALA A 153 12.83 -12.14 -11.47
C ALA A 153 13.99 -11.82 -10.51
N ALA A 154 15.08 -11.20 -10.99
CA ALA A 154 16.10 -10.55 -10.16
C ALA A 154 15.53 -9.39 -9.32
N ILE A 155 14.26 -8.99 -9.51
CA ILE A 155 13.52 -8.09 -8.61
C ILE A 155 13.32 -8.71 -7.21
N HIS A 156 13.52 -10.02 -7.01
CA HIS A 156 13.64 -10.62 -5.67
C HIS A 156 14.89 -10.19 -4.88
N GLN A 157 15.78 -9.37 -5.46
CA GLN A 157 16.84 -8.68 -4.70
C GLN A 157 16.48 -7.24 -4.29
N LEU A 158 15.24 -6.80 -4.53
CA LEU A 158 14.79 -5.44 -4.19
C LEU A 158 13.99 -5.34 -2.87
N PHE A 159 13.73 -6.47 -2.21
CA PHE A 159 13.11 -6.57 -0.89
C PHE A 159 13.78 -7.67 -0.06
#